data_AF-A0A097EQ86-F1
#
_entry.id   AF-A0A097EQ86-F1
#
_cell.length_a   1.000
_cell.length_b   1.000
_cell.length_c   1.000
_cell.angle_alpha   90.00
_cell.angle_beta   90.00
_cell.angle_gamma   90.00
#
_symmetry.space_group_name_H-M   'P 1'
#
loop_
_entity.id
_entity.type
_entity.pdbx_description
1 polymer ?
#
loop_
_entity_poly.entity_id
_entity_poly.type
_entity_poly.pdbx_seq_one_letter_code
_entity_poly.pdbx_strand_id
1 'polypeptide(L)'
;MGYLLKYFSLAFILFFLSSCSLETLSPKASKQEQEQVKQEVLSILEKEYNQPFKILDFNYDYKFHYKVSFLVVVGKRYGTYTFKLRTVNKPILSSTIKLTDMQESPISNFKELYLKNFYCGTLASYYKHGKLNSSIRNNGVEQVKKYCDERGQSYYKKWQ
;
A
#
# COMPACT_ATOMS: atom_id res chain seq x y z
N MET A 1 -6.58 28.20 -51.84
CA MET A 1 -7.35 27.88 -50.61
C MET A 1 -7.02 26.52 -49.99
N GLY A 2 -6.66 25.48 -50.76
CA GLY A 2 -6.35 24.15 -50.21
C GLY A 2 -5.05 24.03 -49.40
N TYR A 3 -4.05 24.87 -49.65
CA TYR A 3 -2.77 24.84 -48.90
C TYR A 3 -2.93 25.34 -47.46
N LEU A 4 -3.69 26.42 -47.24
CA LEU A 4 -3.99 26.97 -45.91
C LEU A 4 -4.76 25.97 -45.04
N LEU A 5 -5.70 25.21 -45.62
CA LEU A 5 -6.42 24.16 -44.92
C LEU A 5 -5.49 23.01 -44.49
N LYS A 6 -4.53 22.62 -45.35
CA LYS A 6 -3.51 21.60 -45.03
C LYS A 6 -2.59 22.03 -43.89
N TYR A 7 -2.14 23.28 -43.87
CA TYR A 7 -1.31 23.80 -42.77
C TYR A 7 -2.10 23.88 -41.46
N PHE A 8 -3.39 24.22 -41.52
CA PHE A 8 -4.26 24.25 -40.35
C PHE A 8 -4.47 22.84 -39.78
N SER A 9 -4.68 21.83 -40.63
CA SER A 9 -4.77 20.42 -40.20
C SER A 9 -3.45 19.91 -39.62
N LEU A 10 -2.30 20.28 -40.22
CA LEU A 10 -0.98 19.87 -39.74
C LEU A 10 -0.65 20.52 -38.38
N ALA A 11 -0.98 21.81 -38.20
CA ALA A 11 -0.80 22.54 -36.94
C ALA A 11 -1.71 21.99 -35.83
N PHE A 12 -2.94 21.59 -36.15
CA PHE A 12 -3.86 20.97 -35.21
C PHE A 12 -3.31 19.62 -34.73
N ILE A 13 -2.79 18.78 -35.64
CA ILE A 13 -2.17 17.48 -35.29
C ILE A 13 -0.91 17.69 -34.41
N LEU A 14 -0.08 18.70 -34.69
CA LEU A 14 1.10 19.05 -33.89
C LEU A 14 0.73 19.55 -32.48
N PHE A 15 -0.39 20.27 -32.33
CA PHE A 15 -0.91 20.70 -31.03
C PHE A 15 -1.41 19.53 -30.15
N PHE A 16 -1.93 18.45 -30.76
CA PHE A 16 -2.29 17.24 -30.02
C PHE A 16 -1.07 16.38 -29.64
N LEU A 17 0.05 16.50 -30.36
CA LEU A 17 1.29 15.76 -30.06
C LEU A 17 2.12 16.37 -28.93
N SER A 18 1.97 17.67 -28.64
CA SER A 18 2.69 18.34 -27.53
C SER A 18 2.11 18.06 -26.14
N SER A 19 0.99 17.34 -26.05
CA SER A 19 0.39 16.91 -24.78
C SER A 19 1.02 15.61 -24.27
N CYS A 20 2.36 15.50 -24.29
CA CYS A 20 3.04 14.48 -23.49
C CYS A 20 2.95 14.93 -22.04
N SER A 21 2.00 14.35 -21.30
CA SER A 21 1.75 14.64 -19.90
C SER A 21 3.04 14.55 -19.09
N LEU A 22 3.37 15.65 -18.43
CA LEU A 22 4.48 15.79 -17.48
C LEU A 22 4.46 14.61 -16.49
N GLU A 23 5.51 13.79 -16.50
CA GLU A 23 5.67 12.69 -15.54
C GLU A 23 5.61 13.24 -14.12
N THR A 24 4.70 12.71 -13.29
CA THR A 24 4.73 12.98 -11.85
C THR A 24 5.80 12.06 -11.24
N LEU A 25 6.98 12.63 -11.02
CA LEU A 25 8.12 11.96 -10.42
C LEU A 25 8.08 12.16 -8.91
N SER A 26 7.86 11.09 -8.14
CA SER A 26 8.24 11.10 -6.72
C SER A 26 9.75 10.83 -6.64
N PRO A 27 10.55 11.65 -5.93
CA PRO A 27 11.98 11.39 -5.76
C PRO A 27 12.19 10.06 -5.03
N LYS A 28 13.25 9.33 -5.40
CA LYS A 28 13.62 8.10 -4.70
C LYS A 28 13.97 8.42 -3.25
N ALA A 29 13.32 7.75 -2.31
CA ALA A 29 13.62 7.91 -0.89
C ALA A 29 15.07 7.47 -0.58
N SER A 30 15.78 8.32 0.14
CA SER A 30 17.09 8.03 0.73
C SER A 30 17.01 6.92 1.77
N LYS A 31 18.16 6.34 2.14
CA LYS A 31 18.22 5.34 3.21
C LYS A 31 17.72 5.89 4.56
N GLN A 32 17.98 7.17 4.82
CA GLN A 32 17.55 7.82 6.05
C GLN A 32 16.02 7.96 6.10
N GLU A 33 15.40 8.42 5.01
CA GLU A 33 13.93 8.52 4.92
C GLU A 33 13.28 7.13 5.03
N GLN A 34 13.87 6.11 4.41
CA GLN A 34 13.39 4.74 4.54
C GLN A 34 13.43 4.23 5.98
N GLU A 35 14.51 4.51 6.72
CA GLU A 35 14.61 4.12 8.12
C GLU A 35 13.63 4.92 9.00
N GLN A 36 13.41 6.21 8.72
CA GLN A 36 12.41 7.03 9.42
C GLN A 36 11.00 6.44 9.27
N VAL A 37 10.58 6.13 8.03
CA VAL A 37 9.27 5.49 7.78
C VAL A 37 9.17 4.15 8.52
N LYS A 38 10.25 3.37 8.51
CA LYS A 38 10.30 2.08 9.19
C LYS A 38 10.13 2.19 10.71
N GLN A 39 10.81 3.14 11.34
CA GLN A 39 10.68 3.39 12.78
C GLN A 39 9.31 3.95 13.15
N GLU A 40 8.77 4.85 12.32
CA GLU A 40 7.47 5.46 12.57
C GLU A 40 6.31 4.45 12.46
N VAL A 41 6.35 3.56 11.45
CA VAL A 41 5.37 2.46 11.33
C VAL A 41 5.38 1.57 12.58
N LEU A 42 6.57 1.18 13.07
CA LEU A 42 6.67 0.37 14.29
C LEU A 42 6.11 1.09 15.51
N SER A 43 6.56 2.32 15.75
CA SER A 43 6.12 3.13 16.90
C SER A 43 4.60 3.32 16.94
N ILE A 44 3.99 3.60 15.79
CA ILE A 44 2.53 3.77 15.70
C ILE A 44 1.80 2.45 15.98
N LEU A 45 2.27 1.32 15.44
CA LEU A 45 1.67 0.01 15.70
C LEU A 45 1.76 -0.35 17.18
N GLU A 46 2.94 -0.18 17.77
CA GLU A 46 3.18 -0.52 19.17
C GLU A 46 2.30 0.31 20.10
N LYS A 47 2.12 1.59 19.78
CA LYS A 47 1.23 2.48 20.52
C LYS A 47 -0.26 2.11 20.37
N GLU A 48 -0.73 1.87 19.15
CA GLU A 48 -2.15 1.56 18.89
C GLU A 48 -2.58 0.22 19.50
N TYR A 49 -1.69 -0.78 19.45
CA TYR A 49 -1.99 -2.14 19.88
C TYR A 49 -1.42 -2.51 21.24
N ASN A 50 -0.74 -1.56 21.91
CA ASN A 50 -0.11 -1.70 23.22
C ASN A 50 0.74 -2.99 23.35
N GLN A 51 1.54 -3.29 22.33
CA GLN A 51 2.39 -4.48 22.29
C GLN A 51 3.54 -4.33 21.28
N PRO A 52 4.65 -5.07 21.43
CA PRO A 52 5.78 -4.97 20.51
C PRO A 52 5.51 -5.64 19.15
N PHE A 53 6.12 -5.08 18.12
CA PHE A 53 6.13 -5.63 16.76
C PHE A 53 7.54 -5.95 16.29
N LYS A 54 7.68 -7.05 15.54
CA LYS A 54 8.92 -7.46 14.89
C LYS A 54 8.80 -7.32 13.39
N ILE A 55 9.77 -6.65 12.77
CA ILE A 55 9.96 -6.68 11.31
C ILE A 55 10.68 -7.99 10.99
N LEU A 56 10.00 -8.86 10.25
CA LEU A 56 10.58 -10.08 9.70
C LEU A 56 11.33 -9.82 8.39
N ASP A 57 10.83 -8.87 7.60
CA ASP A 57 11.41 -8.46 6.33
C ASP A 57 11.00 -7.02 6.00
N PHE A 58 11.90 -6.28 5.36
CA PHE A 58 11.67 -4.92 4.90
C PHE A 58 12.38 -4.70 3.57
N ASN A 59 11.64 -4.21 2.58
CA ASN A 59 12.18 -3.85 1.28
C ASN A 59 11.60 -2.52 0.79
N TYR A 60 12.42 -1.74 0.10
CA TYR A 60 12.00 -0.54 -0.63
C TYR A 60 12.35 -0.70 -2.10
N ASP A 61 11.33 -0.67 -2.95
CA ASP A 61 11.48 -0.86 -4.40
C ASP A 61 11.01 0.39 -5.14
N TYR A 62 11.92 1.03 -5.88
CA TYR A 62 11.65 2.26 -6.62
C TYR A 62 11.64 1.97 -8.11
N LYS A 63 10.44 1.99 -8.71
CA LYS A 63 10.23 1.56 -10.08
C LYS A 63 9.34 2.53 -10.85
N PHE A 64 9.41 2.41 -12.17
CA PHE A 64 8.45 3.04 -13.06
C PHE A 64 7.22 2.15 -13.19
N HIS A 65 6.06 2.71 -12.89
CA HIS A 65 4.77 2.04 -12.96
C HIS A 65 3.98 2.69 -14.10
N TYR A 66 3.63 1.91 -15.11
CA TYR A 66 2.85 2.38 -16.24
C TYR A 66 1.49 1.68 -16.28
N LYS A 67 0.46 2.43 -16.63
CA LYS A 67 -0.85 1.89 -16.99
C LYS A 67 -1.09 2.20 -18.46
N VAL A 68 -1.30 1.16 -19.25
CA VAL A 68 -1.70 1.29 -20.65
C VAL A 68 -3.23 1.30 -20.70
N SER A 69 -3.79 2.36 -21.24
CA SER A 69 -5.18 2.41 -21.71
C SER A 69 -5.17 2.59 -23.24
N PHE A 70 -6.30 2.33 -23.90
CA PHE A 70 -6.44 2.22 -25.36
C PHE A 70 -5.81 3.39 -26.16
N LEU A 71 -5.67 4.58 -25.57
CA LEU A 71 -5.06 5.77 -26.20
C LEU A 71 -4.02 6.50 -25.33
N VAL A 72 -3.77 6.07 -24.09
CA VAL A 72 -2.92 6.82 -23.16
C VAL A 72 -2.05 5.87 -22.34
N VAL A 73 -0.73 6.14 -22.33
CA VAL A 73 0.21 5.56 -21.38
C VAL A 73 0.41 6.58 -20.27
N VAL A 74 -0.10 6.29 -19.07
CA VAL A 74 0.20 7.10 -17.89
C VAL A 74 1.31 6.40 -17.11
N GLY A 75 2.50 7.02 -17.11
CA GLY A 75 3.65 6.58 -16.34
C GLY A 75 3.79 7.39 -15.04
N LYS A 76 4.07 6.70 -13.93
CA LYS A 76 4.44 7.33 -12.66
C LYS A 76 5.62 6.59 -12.06
N ARG A 77 6.58 7.33 -11.51
CA ARG A 77 7.74 6.74 -10.83
C ARG A 77 7.60 6.97 -9.33
N TYR A 78 7.63 5.89 -8.57
CA TYR A 78 7.45 5.93 -7.13
C TYR A 78 8.05 4.70 -6.45
N GLY A 79 8.29 4.84 -5.15
CA GLY A 79 8.76 3.81 -4.26
C GLY A 79 7.64 3.09 -3.56
N THR A 80 7.83 1.79 -3.37
CA THR A 80 6.95 0.94 -2.58
C THR A 80 7.72 0.36 -1.39
N TYR A 81 7.31 0.72 -0.19
CA TYR A 81 7.76 0.10 1.06
C TYR A 81 6.96 -1.19 1.27
N THR A 82 7.63 -2.31 1.46
CA THR A 82 7.02 -3.59 1.83
C THR A 82 7.54 -4.02 3.18
N PHE A 83 6.65 -4.18 4.15
CA PHE A 83 6.99 -4.70 5.47
C PHE A 83 6.31 -6.04 5.69
N LYS A 84 7.08 -7.03 6.15
CA LYS A 84 6.54 -8.25 6.75
C LYS A 84 6.66 -8.11 8.26
N LEU A 85 5.52 -7.95 8.92
CA LEU A 85 5.43 -7.68 10.35
C LEU A 85 4.96 -8.90 11.11
N ARG A 86 5.35 -9.00 12.38
CA ARG A 86 4.88 -10.01 13.32
C ARG A 86 4.63 -9.42 14.69
N THR A 87 3.48 -9.72 15.29
CA THR A 87 3.24 -9.37 16.70
C THR A 87 4.05 -10.32 17.59
N VAL A 88 4.65 -9.77 18.64
CA VAL A 88 5.49 -10.54 19.57
C VAL A 88 4.62 -11.24 20.63
N ASN A 89 3.64 -10.51 21.16
CA ASN A 89 2.73 -11.00 22.19
C ASN A 89 1.50 -11.71 21.57
N LYS A 90 0.71 -12.40 22.41
CA LYS A 90 -0.50 -13.07 21.94
C LYS A 90 -1.61 -12.05 21.59
N PRO A 91 -2.39 -12.28 20.51
CA PRO A 91 -2.20 -13.35 19.53
C PRO A 91 -1.01 -13.05 18.61
N ILE A 92 -0.22 -14.10 18.30
CA ILE A 92 0.93 -14.00 17.38
C ILE A 92 0.41 -14.03 15.95
N LEU A 93 0.60 -12.93 15.25
CA LEU A 93 0.14 -12.65 13.91
C LEU A 93 1.31 -12.33 13.00
N SER A 94 1.16 -12.56 11.71
CA SER A 94 2.09 -12.10 10.68
C SER A 94 1.33 -11.54 9.50
N SER A 95 1.68 -10.32 9.09
CA SER A 95 0.99 -9.61 8.01
C SER A 95 1.99 -8.85 7.15
N THR A 96 1.62 -8.66 5.89
CA THR A 96 2.42 -7.85 4.94
C THR A 96 1.68 -6.56 4.65
N ILE A 97 2.34 -5.43 4.87
CA ILE A 97 1.81 -4.11 4.53
C ILE A 97 2.64 -3.50 3.38
N LYS A 98 1.97 -2.77 2.49
CA LYS A 98 2.60 -2.08 1.36
C LYS A 98 2.20 -0.61 1.35
N LEU A 99 3.19 0.29 1.36
CA LEU A 99 3.01 1.73 1.34
C LEU A 99 3.69 2.32 0.10
N THR A 100 3.13 3.38 -0.47
CA THR A 100 3.69 4.06 -1.66
C THR A 100 3.99 5.53 -1.35
N ASP A 101 5.03 6.10 -1.98
CA ASP A 101 5.45 7.51 -1.82
C ASP A 101 4.86 8.48 -2.87
N MET A 102 3.70 8.16 -3.46
CA MET A 102 3.21 8.85 -4.66
C MET A 102 2.63 10.25 -4.46
N GLN A 103 1.88 10.54 -3.39
CA GLN A 103 1.13 11.82 -3.27
C GLN A 103 0.88 12.22 -1.80
N GLU A 104 0.54 11.26 -0.94
CA GLU A 104 0.45 11.47 0.50
C GLU A 104 1.66 10.86 1.21
N SER A 105 1.99 11.38 2.40
CA SER A 105 2.98 10.76 3.27
C SER A 105 2.66 9.27 3.40
N PRO A 106 3.63 8.36 3.19
CA PRO A 106 3.45 6.92 3.36
C PRO A 106 2.80 6.56 4.70
N ILE A 107 3.03 7.40 5.72
CA ILE A 107 2.46 7.27 7.06
C ILE A 107 0.97 7.61 7.11
N SER A 108 0.50 8.60 6.32
CA SER A 108 -0.92 8.92 6.21
C SER A 108 -1.69 7.69 5.70
N ASN A 109 -1.25 7.17 4.54
CA ASN A 109 -1.78 5.94 3.95
C ASN A 109 -1.73 4.75 4.91
N PHE A 110 -0.64 4.62 5.68
CA PHE A 110 -0.51 3.59 6.71
C PHE A 110 -1.59 3.71 7.79
N LYS A 111 -1.79 4.91 8.35
CA LYS A 111 -2.78 5.18 9.41
C LYS A 111 -4.21 4.92 8.94
N GLU A 112 -4.53 5.28 7.70
CA GLU A 112 -5.88 5.12 7.16
C GLU A 112 -6.19 3.66 6.81
N LEU A 113 -5.31 3.01 6.04
CA LEU A 113 -5.61 1.71 5.44
C LEU A 113 -5.26 0.53 6.35
N TYR A 114 -4.11 0.61 7.03
CA TYR A 114 -3.52 -0.53 7.72
C TYR A 114 -3.65 -0.46 9.23
N LEU A 115 -3.40 0.70 9.85
CA LEU A 115 -3.32 0.80 11.30
C LEU A 115 -4.58 0.30 12.00
N LYS A 116 -5.76 0.77 11.57
CA LYS A 116 -7.05 0.38 12.18
C LYS A 116 -7.46 -1.06 11.86
N ASN A 117 -6.90 -1.63 10.80
CA ASN A 117 -7.35 -2.89 10.22
C ASN A 117 -6.33 -4.02 10.38
N PHE A 118 -5.19 -3.81 11.05
CA PHE A 118 -4.10 -4.79 11.05
C PHE A 118 -4.57 -6.17 11.54
N TYR A 119 -5.22 -6.23 12.70
CA TYR A 119 -5.71 -7.47 13.29
C TYR A 119 -6.83 -8.11 12.45
N CYS A 120 -7.87 -7.33 12.17
CA CYS A 120 -9.07 -7.85 11.51
C CYS A 120 -8.85 -8.12 10.01
N GLY A 121 -7.89 -7.44 9.40
CA GLY A 121 -7.48 -7.62 8.02
C GLY A 121 -6.65 -8.88 7.89
N THR A 122 -5.79 -9.14 8.89
CA THR A 122 -5.08 -10.42 9.01
C THR A 122 -6.06 -11.57 9.22
N LEU A 123 -7.11 -11.39 10.02
CA LEU A 123 -8.17 -12.39 10.23
C LEU A 123 -9.01 -12.64 8.97
N ALA A 124 -9.41 -11.58 8.26
CA ALA A 124 -10.12 -11.70 6.99
C ALA A 124 -9.27 -12.44 5.94
N SER A 125 -7.97 -12.13 5.87
CA SER A 125 -7.02 -12.81 4.98
C SER A 125 -6.85 -14.29 5.35
N TYR A 126 -6.75 -14.59 6.66
CA TYR A 126 -6.69 -15.95 7.17
C TYR A 126 -7.89 -16.80 6.74
N TYR A 127 -9.10 -16.24 6.80
CA TYR A 127 -10.30 -16.94 6.34
C TYR A 127 -10.36 -17.04 4.80
N LYS A 128 -10.12 -15.94 4.09
CA LYS A 128 -10.23 -15.87 2.63
C LYS A 128 -9.28 -16.81 1.88
N HIS A 129 -8.04 -16.94 2.35
CA HIS A 129 -6.99 -17.69 1.63
C HIS A 129 -6.78 -19.11 2.17
N GLY A 130 -7.63 -19.56 3.10
CA GLY A 130 -7.51 -20.84 3.77
C GLY A 130 -6.36 -20.89 4.78
N LYS A 131 -6.51 -21.73 5.81
CA LYS A 131 -5.59 -21.90 6.95
C LYS A 131 -4.15 -22.32 6.56
N LEU A 132 -3.90 -22.60 5.28
CA LEU A 132 -2.66 -23.14 4.73
C LEU A 132 -1.48 -22.14 4.74
N ASN A 133 -1.76 -20.83 4.83
CA ASN A 133 -0.75 -19.77 4.94
C ASN A 133 -0.88 -19.03 6.28
N SER A 134 -0.94 -19.76 7.40
CA SER A 134 -1.44 -19.26 8.69
C SER A 134 -0.71 -17.98 9.18
N SER A 135 -1.24 -16.82 8.78
CA SER A 135 -0.91 -15.49 9.27
C SER A 135 -1.28 -15.33 10.75
N ILE A 136 -2.04 -16.28 11.28
CA ILE A 136 -2.47 -16.38 12.67
C ILE A 136 -2.16 -17.80 13.12
N ARG A 137 -1.40 -17.97 14.22
CA ARG A 137 -1.24 -19.33 14.79
C ARG A 137 -2.61 -19.80 15.30
N ASN A 138 -2.97 -21.07 15.07
CA ASN A 138 -4.32 -21.61 15.28
C ASN A 138 -4.97 -21.28 16.66
N ASN A 139 -4.19 -21.10 17.72
CA ASN A 139 -4.69 -20.71 19.05
C ASN A 139 -4.97 -19.20 19.24
N GLY A 140 -4.61 -18.37 18.26
CA GLY A 140 -4.81 -16.92 18.26
C GLY A 140 -6.07 -16.46 17.56
N VAL A 141 -6.72 -17.31 16.75
CA VAL A 141 -7.87 -16.93 15.91
C VAL A 141 -9.03 -16.38 16.76
N GLU A 142 -9.42 -17.08 17.82
CA GLU A 142 -10.50 -16.61 18.71
C GLU A 142 -10.15 -15.31 19.45
N GLN A 143 -8.87 -15.10 19.79
CA GLN A 143 -8.43 -13.85 20.41
C GLN A 143 -8.52 -12.67 19.45
N VAL A 144 -8.10 -12.86 18.20
CA VAL A 144 -8.22 -11.84 17.15
C VAL A 144 -9.69 -11.57 16.84
N LYS A 145 -10.53 -12.62 16.80
CA LYS A 145 -11.97 -12.51 16.59
C LYS A 145 -12.62 -11.64 17.67
N LYS A 146 -12.37 -11.95 18.96
CA LYS A 146 -12.84 -11.16 20.10
C LYS A 146 -12.42 -9.70 20.00
N TYR A 147 -11.14 -9.46 19.69
CA TYR A 147 -10.62 -8.10 19.48
C TYR A 147 -11.35 -7.36 18.37
N CYS A 148 -11.59 -8.01 17.23
CA CYS A 148 -12.31 -7.42 16.10
C CYS A 148 -13.75 -7.09 16.43
N ASP A 149 -14.43 -7.99 17.15
CA ASP A 149 -15.81 -7.78 17.60
C ASP A 149 -15.91 -6.64 18.63
N GLU A 150 -14.97 -6.54 19.58
CA GLU A 150 -14.90 -5.42 20.55
C GLU A 150 -14.70 -4.06 19.88
N ARG A 151 -14.04 -4.02 18.71
CA ARG A 151 -13.87 -2.81 17.90
C ARG A 151 -14.99 -2.59 16.86
N GLY A 152 -16.02 -3.43 16.86
CA GLY A 152 -17.13 -3.34 15.90
C GLY A 152 -16.73 -3.65 14.45
N GLN A 153 -15.59 -4.31 14.22
CA GLN A 153 -15.05 -4.60 12.89
C GLN A 153 -15.45 -6.01 12.42
N SER A 154 -16.64 -6.13 11.85
CA SER A 154 -17.25 -7.42 11.47
C SER A 154 -16.90 -7.92 10.06
N TYR A 155 -16.12 -7.18 9.27
CA TYR A 155 -15.90 -7.50 7.85
C TYR A 155 -15.22 -8.85 7.59
N TYR A 156 -14.44 -9.36 8.55
CA TYR A 156 -13.82 -10.68 8.43
C TYR A 156 -14.86 -11.81 8.35
N LYS A 157 -16.07 -11.60 8.90
CA LYS A 157 -17.17 -12.57 8.90
C LYS A 157 -17.67 -12.91 7.49
N LYS A 158 -17.44 -12.03 6.50
CA LYS A 158 -17.77 -12.29 5.10
C LYS A 158 -17.03 -13.52 4.53
N TRP A 159 -15.87 -13.84 5.10
CA TRP A 159 -14.99 -14.90 4.59
C TRP A 159 -14.99 -16.15 5.48
N GLN A 160 -15.68 -16.12 6.63
CA GLN A 160 -15.84 -17.24 7.55
C GLN A 160 -16.81 -18.28 6.96
#